data_AF-A0A7K0LWM4-F1
#
_entry.id   AF-A0A7K0LWM4-F1
#
_cell.length_a   1.000
_cell.length_b   1.000
_cell.length_c   1.000
_cell.angle_alpha   90.00
_cell.angle_beta   90.00
_cell.angle_gamma   90.00
#
_symmetry.space_group_name_H-M   'P 1'
#
loop_
_entity.id
_entity.type
_entity.pdbx_description
1 polymer ?
#
loop_
_entity_poly.entity_id
_entity_poly.type
_entity_poly.pdbx_seq_one_letter_code
_entity_poly.pdbx_strand_id
1 'polypeptide(L)'
;MSERNAVVIVSGGAAVSPFTTPTEACRSGLAAGNTDTALREALLGAGHQVFTSPARVGEGQVSEDTGWGGFSDGPAPLPAEMTVNCVGDIDLAGANLLNFWLYLQETYGIET
;
A
#
# COMPACT_ATOMS: atom_id res chain seq x y z
N MET A 1 3.70 21.01 -4.06
CA MET A 1 3.78 20.12 -2.88
C MET A 1 5.26 19.87 -2.61
N SER A 2 5.71 19.81 -1.36
CA SER A 2 7.11 19.44 -1.07
C SER A 2 7.36 18.02 -1.59
N GLU A 3 8.54 17.74 -2.16
CA GLU A 3 8.98 16.38 -2.53
C GLU A 3 9.08 15.44 -1.32
N ARG A 4 8.88 15.95 -0.11
CA ARG A 4 8.86 15.18 1.12
C ARG A 4 7.45 14.80 1.59
N ASN A 5 6.39 15.32 0.96
CA ASN A 5 5.02 15.02 1.38
C ASN A 5 4.43 13.96 0.44
N ALA A 6 3.75 12.96 1.00
CA ALA A 6 3.09 11.90 0.26
C ALA A 6 1.65 11.66 0.70
N VAL A 7 0.87 11.04 -0.18
CA VAL A 7 -0.43 10.46 0.12
C VAL A 7 -0.24 8.96 0.23
N VAL A 8 -0.68 8.38 1.35
CA VAL A 8 -0.69 6.94 1.56
C VAL A 8 -2.13 6.45 1.50
N ILE A 9 -2.42 5.54 0.56
CA ILE A 9 -3.71 4.85 0.50
C ILE A 9 -3.61 3.62 1.41
N VAL A 10 -4.54 3.51 2.36
CA VAL A 10 -4.64 2.38 3.29
C VAL A 10 -6.02 1.75 3.13
N SER A 11 -6.04 0.52 2.63
CA SER A 11 -7.28 -0.19 2.34
C SER A 11 -7.86 -0.91 3.55
N GLY A 12 -9.19 -0.89 3.67
CA GLY A 12 -9.96 -1.52 4.73
C GLY A 12 -10.93 -2.60 4.19
N GLY A 13 -11.85 -3.09 5.03
CA GLY A 13 -13.03 -3.82 4.55
C GLY A 13 -12.72 -5.17 3.88
N ALA A 14 -11.72 -5.90 4.36
CA ALA A 14 -11.26 -7.18 3.80
C ALA A 14 -10.61 -7.10 2.41
N ALA A 15 -10.25 -5.91 1.93
CA ALA A 15 -9.48 -5.75 0.70
C ALA A 15 -8.07 -6.35 0.80
N VAL A 16 -7.51 -6.71 -0.36
CA VAL A 16 -6.11 -7.11 -0.51
C VAL A 16 -5.43 -6.06 -1.40
N SER A 17 -4.43 -5.38 -0.86
CA SER A 17 -3.70 -4.30 -1.53
C SER A 17 -2.20 -4.53 -1.46
N PRO A 18 -1.45 -4.39 -2.57
CA PRO A 18 0.00 -4.48 -2.57
C PRO A 18 0.62 -3.17 -2.05
N PHE A 19 1.90 -3.27 -1.69
CA PHE A 19 2.76 -2.09 -1.63
C PHE A 19 3.05 -1.56 -3.05
N THR A 20 2.90 -0.25 -3.26
CA THR A 20 3.31 0.45 -4.47
C THR A 20 3.98 1.78 -4.13
N THR A 21 4.80 2.29 -5.06
CA THR A 21 5.49 3.58 -4.96
C THR A 21 4.90 4.56 -5.99
N PRO A 22 5.31 5.84 -6.00
CA PRO A 22 4.87 6.78 -7.03
C PRO A 22 5.22 6.32 -8.46
N THR A 23 6.28 5.53 -8.61
CA THR A 23 6.82 5.12 -9.91
C THR A 23 6.71 3.63 -10.20
N GLU A 24 6.41 2.79 -9.21
CA GLU A 24 6.33 1.33 -9.37
C GLU A 24 5.01 0.77 -8.84
N ALA A 25 4.43 -0.16 -9.59
CA ALA A 25 3.14 -0.80 -9.31
C ALA A 25 3.12 -2.22 -9.87
N CYS A 26 2.07 -3.00 -9.59
CA CYS A 26 1.87 -4.32 -10.19
C CYS A 26 1.72 -4.21 -11.71
N ARG A 27 2.44 -5.07 -12.44
CA ARG A 27 2.42 -5.09 -13.92
C ARG A 27 1.39 -6.05 -14.50
N SER A 28 0.90 -6.98 -13.69
CA SER A 28 -0.15 -7.93 -14.07
C SER A 28 -1.40 -7.69 -13.22
N GLY A 29 -2.57 -7.71 -13.85
CA GLY A 29 -3.83 -7.38 -13.18
C GLY A 29 -3.96 -5.88 -12.90
N LEU A 30 -4.53 -5.52 -11.75
CA LEU A 30 -4.69 -4.13 -11.33
C LEU A 30 -3.41 -3.60 -10.68
N ALA A 31 -3.06 -2.34 -10.96
CA ALA A 31 -1.78 -1.76 -10.54
C ALA A 31 -1.57 -1.76 -9.01
N ALA A 32 -2.65 -1.61 -8.24
CA ALA A 32 -2.62 -1.56 -6.78
C ALA A 32 -3.79 -2.33 -6.14
N GLY A 33 -4.33 -3.35 -6.82
CA GLY A 33 -5.55 -4.03 -6.38
C GLY A 33 -6.83 -3.23 -6.62
N ASN A 34 -7.96 -3.85 -6.31
CA ASN A 34 -9.28 -3.37 -6.75
C ASN A 34 -9.75 -2.08 -6.07
N THR A 35 -9.40 -1.87 -4.80
CA THR A 35 -9.78 -0.69 -4.02
C THR A 35 -8.89 0.52 -4.32
N ASP A 36 -7.59 0.30 -4.53
CA ASP A 36 -6.63 1.41 -4.57
C ASP A 36 -6.28 1.86 -5.98
N THR A 37 -6.44 1.02 -7.02
CA THR A 37 -5.94 1.33 -8.37
C THR A 37 -6.49 2.65 -8.93
N ALA A 38 -7.81 2.85 -8.89
CA ALA A 38 -8.42 4.07 -9.42
C ALA A 38 -8.05 5.31 -8.60
N LEU A 39 -7.98 5.18 -7.27
CA LEU A 39 -7.58 6.26 -6.37
C LEU A 39 -6.11 6.65 -6.60
N ARG A 40 -5.23 5.65 -6.72
CA ARG A 40 -3.80 5.84 -7.03
C ARG A 40 -3.63 6.58 -8.34
N GLU A 41 -4.29 6.15 -9.40
CA GLU A 41 -4.22 6.80 -10.71
C GLU A 41 -4.66 8.27 -10.64
N ALA A 42 -5.81 8.54 -10.01
CA ALA A 42 -6.32 9.89 -9.87
C ALA A 42 -5.38 10.82 -9.07
N LEU A 43 -4.84 10.33 -7.95
CA LEU A 43 -3.94 11.11 -7.10
C LEU A 43 -2.58 11.36 -7.76
N LEU A 44 -2.03 10.38 -8.48
CA LEU A 44 -0.82 10.57 -9.28
C LEU A 44 -1.07 11.58 -10.42
N GLY A 45 -2.22 11.48 -11.11
CA GLY A 45 -2.61 12.43 -12.15
C GLY A 45 -2.77 13.86 -11.64
N ALA A 46 -3.10 14.03 -10.36
CA ALA A 46 -3.15 15.33 -9.69
C ALA A 46 -1.78 15.84 -9.20
N GLY A 47 -0.70 15.08 -9.43
CA GLY A 47 0.67 15.47 -9.07
C GLY A 47 1.05 15.17 -7.62
N HIS A 48 0.33 14.29 -6.92
CA HIS A 48 0.74 13.81 -5.60
C HIS A 48 1.78 12.69 -5.72
N GLN A 49 2.65 12.57 -4.73
CA GLN A 49 3.43 11.35 -4.50
C GLN A 49 2.52 10.35 -3.79
N VAL A 50 2.26 9.19 -4.40
CA VAL A 50 1.29 8.23 -3.90
C VAL A 50 1.96 6.90 -3.60
N PHE A 51 1.75 6.40 -2.39
CA PHE A 51 2.09 5.05 -1.98
C PHE A 51 0.82 4.30 -1.60
N THR A 52 0.83 2.99 -1.74
CA THR A 52 -0.20 2.12 -1.17
C THR A 52 0.42 1.32 -0.04
N SER A 53 -0.24 1.28 1.12
CA SER A 53 0.15 0.41 2.22
C SER A 53 -0.28 -1.01 1.90
N PRO A 54 0.56 -2.04 2.15
CA PRO A 54 0.12 -3.42 1.99
C PRO A 54 -0.98 -3.73 3.02
N ALA A 55 -2.11 -4.29 2.56
CA ALA A 55 -3.24 -4.62 3.41
C ALA A 55 -3.86 -5.96 3.01
N ARG A 56 -4.31 -6.75 4.00
CA ARG A 56 -5.03 -8.01 3.78
C ARG A 56 -5.79 -8.46 5.04
N VAL A 57 -6.60 -9.50 4.90
CA VAL A 57 -7.17 -10.21 6.05
C VAL A 57 -6.13 -11.12 6.70
N GLY A 58 -5.85 -10.89 7.98
CA GLY A 58 -4.91 -11.68 8.77
C GLY A 58 -3.44 -11.25 8.61
N GLU A 59 -2.54 -11.99 9.21
CA GLU A 59 -1.09 -11.72 9.19
C GLU A 59 -0.40 -12.29 7.95
N GLY A 60 0.66 -11.62 7.48
CA GLY A 60 1.50 -12.07 6.38
C GLY A 60 1.80 -10.97 5.38
N GLN A 61 2.73 -11.25 4.46
CA GLN A 61 3.06 -10.35 3.36
C GLN A 61 1.95 -10.35 2.30
N VAL A 62 1.93 -9.30 1.46
CA VAL A 62 1.10 -9.25 0.25
C VAL A 62 2.02 -9.24 -0.97
N SER A 63 2.06 -10.35 -1.70
CA SER A 63 2.82 -10.47 -2.95
C SER A 63 1.95 -10.45 -4.20
N GLU A 64 0.77 -11.04 -4.11
CA GLU A 64 -0.19 -11.14 -5.19
C GLU A 64 -1.59 -11.39 -4.62
N ASP A 65 -2.59 -11.11 -5.46
CA ASP A 65 -3.96 -11.57 -5.27
C ASP A 65 -4.46 -12.17 -6.58
N THR A 66 -5.00 -13.38 -6.53
CA THR A 66 -5.59 -14.08 -7.69
C THR A 66 -7.12 -13.92 -7.75
N GLY A 67 -7.69 -13.19 -6.80
CA GLY A 67 -9.10 -12.88 -6.71
C GLY A 67 -9.59 -11.84 -7.71
N TRP A 68 -10.80 -11.35 -7.48
CA TRP A 68 -11.44 -10.36 -8.35
C TRP A 68 -10.74 -9.00 -8.25
N GLY A 69 -10.25 -8.51 -9.38
CA GLY A 69 -9.38 -7.33 -9.42
C GLY A 69 -8.05 -7.57 -8.73
N GLY A 70 -7.57 -8.82 -8.79
CA GLY A 70 -6.26 -9.22 -8.32
C GLY A 70 -5.11 -8.58 -9.10
N PHE A 71 -3.91 -8.88 -8.64
CA PHE A 71 -2.67 -8.28 -9.10
C PHE A 71 -1.50 -9.22 -8.87
N SER A 72 -0.44 -9.06 -9.66
CA SER A 72 0.85 -9.71 -9.44
C SER A 72 1.97 -8.95 -10.16
N ASP A 73 3.20 -9.43 -10.01
CA ASP A 73 4.38 -8.83 -10.65
C ASP A 73 4.59 -7.35 -10.25
N GLY A 74 4.43 -7.07 -8.96
CA GLY A 74 4.64 -5.74 -8.36
C GLY A 74 6.01 -5.56 -7.71
N PRO A 75 6.19 -4.46 -6.96
CA PRO A 75 7.34 -4.25 -6.10
C PRO A 75 7.54 -5.41 -5.12
N ALA A 76 8.75 -5.52 -4.56
CA ALA A 76 9.05 -6.54 -3.57
C ALA A 76 8.07 -6.45 -2.38
N PRO A 77 7.47 -7.57 -1.94
CA PRO A 77 6.57 -7.57 -0.80
C PRO A 77 7.31 -7.10 0.46
N LEU A 78 6.68 -6.18 1.19
CA LEU A 78 7.22 -5.74 2.48
C LEU A 78 7.04 -6.81 3.57
N PRO A 79 7.82 -6.77 4.66
CA PRO A 79 7.64 -7.66 5.81
C PRO A 79 6.19 -7.67 6.34
N ALA A 80 5.79 -8.77 6.97
CA ALA A 80 4.43 -8.94 7.48
C ALA A 80 4.07 -7.89 8.54
N GLU A 81 5.06 -7.44 9.30
CA GLU A 81 4.98 -6.43 10.35
C GLU A 81 4.71 -5.00 9.81
N MET A 82 4.68 -4.82 8.48
CA MET A 82 4.27 -3.59 7.82
C MET A 82 2.92 -3.72 7.09
N THR A 83 2.32 -4.91 7.12
CA THR A 83 1.05 -5.18 6.43
C THR A 83 -0.12 -4.93 7.38
N VAL A 84 -1.05 -4.07 6.97
CA VAL A 84 -2.24 -3.73 7.75
C VAL A 84 -3.24 -4.88 7.69
N ASN A 85 -3.58 -5.46 8.85
CA ASN A 85 -4.67 -6.42 8.94
C ASN A 85 -6.01 -5.67 8.96
N CYS A 86 -6.70 -5.64 7.82
CA CYS A 86 -7.84 -4.76 7.58
C CYS A 86 -9.16 -5.19 8.24
N VAL A 87 -9.15 -6.30 9.00
CA VAL A 87 -10.28 -6.79 9.82
C VAL A 87 -9.86 -7.23 11.22
N GLY A 88 -8.59 -6.98 11.59
CA GLY A 88 -7.99 -7.42 12.84
C GLY A 88 -8.14 -6.42 13.98
N ASP A 89 -7.32 -6.64 15.01
CA ASP A 89 -7.17 -5.70 16.11
C ASP A 89 -6.64 -4.34 15.63
N ILE A 90 -7.27 -3.25 16.09
CA ILE A 90 -6.96 -1.90 15.61
C ILE A 90 -5.62 -1.38 16.10
N ASP A 91 -5.18 -1.78 17.30
CA ASP A 91 -3.89 -1.36 17.85
C ASP A 91 -2.75 -2.05 17.09
N LEU A 92 -2.90 -3.34 16.79
CA LEU A 92 -1.96 -4.07 15.95
C LEU A 92 -1.92 -3.50 14.51
N ALA A 93 -3.08 -3.19 13.92
CA ALA A 93 -3.14 -2.55 12.62
C ALA A 93 -2.43 -1.18 12.62
N GLY A 94 -2.61 -0.40 13.67
CA GLY A 94 -1.91 0.88 13.88
C GLY A 94 -0.40 0.72 14.03
N ALA A 95 0.07 -0.29 14.76
CA ALA A 95 1.49 -0.61 14.89
C ALA A 95 2.13 -0.99 13.55
N ASN A 96 1.45 -1.80 12.74
CA ASN A 96 1.95 -2.17 11.41
C ASN A 96 1.97 -0.97 10.46
N LEU A 97 0.95 -0.10 10.52
CA LEU A 97 0.93 1.15 9.75
C LEU A 97 2.06 2.09 10.18
N LEU A 98 2.39 2.16 11.48
CA LEU A 98 3.54 2.92 11.97
C LEU A 98 4.86 2.36 11.42
N ASN A 99 5.05 1.04 11.42
CA ASN A 99 6.24 0.42 10.84
C ASN A 99 6.38 0.74 9.35
N PHE A 100 5.26 0.70 8.61
CA PHE A 100 5.23 1.11 7.21
C PHE A 100 5.58 2.59 7.03
N TRP A 101 5.03 3.47 7.87
CA TRP A 101 5.37 4.90 7.85
C TRP A 101 6.86 5.12 8.07
N LEU A 102 7.45 4.51 9.10
CA LEU A 102 8.89 4.62 9.39
C LEU A 102 9.74 4.14 8.21
N TYR A 103 9.33 3.06 7.55
CA TYR A 103 9.96 2.60 6.31
C TYR A 103 9.91 3.65 5.19
N LEU A 104 8.77 4.35 5.01
CA LEU A 104 8.67 5.44 4.03
C LEU A 104 9.60 6.61 4.38
N GLN A 105 9.74 6.95 5.66
CA GLN A 105 10.67 7.99 6.10
C GLN A 105 12.12 7.60 5.79
N GLU A 106 12.52 6.38 6.16
CA GLU A 106 13.90 5.90 6.03
C GLU A 106 14.30 5.67 4.57
N THR A 107 13.41 5.06 3.78
CA THR A 107 13.73 4.61 2.42
C THR A 107 13.45 5.67 1.36
N TYR A 108 12.40 6.47 1.55
CA TYR A 108 11.92 7.43 0.55
C TYR A 108 11.99 8.89 1.03
N GLY A 109 12.44 9.16 2.27
CA GLY A 109 12.59 10.52 2.78
C GLY A 109 11.26 11.25 3.00
N ILE A 110 10.16 10.50 3.20
CA ILE A 110 8.83 11.09 3.40
C ILE A 110 8.72 11.70 4.82
N GLU A 111 8.20 12.92 4.87
CA GLU A 111 7.93 13.73 6.06
C GLU A 111 6.44 14.11 6.12
N THR A 112 6.00 14.62 7.29
CA THR A 112 4.63 15.08 7.56
C THR A 112 4.34 16.47 6.98
#